data_AF-A8FFG6-F1
#
_entry.id   AF-A8FFG6-F1
#
_cell.length_a   1.000
_cell.length_b   1.000
_cell.length_c   1.000
_cell.angle_alpha   90.00
_cell.angle_beta   90.00
_cell.angle_gamma   90.00
#
_symmetry.space_group_name_H-M   'P 1'
#
loop_
_entity.id
_entity.type
_entity.pdbx_description
1 polymer ?
#
loop_
_entity_poly.entity_id
_entity_poly.type
_entity_poly.pdbx_seq_one_letter_code
_entity_poly.pdbx_strand_id
1 'polypeptide(L)'
;MHLHVGYYEHGFDYEGVFFKSLETERWLLFFDHKSYGVTLLKEFEKWDDLGLLIGDYLIEDDLIEEEGHKHFERFLKENNIVK
;
A
#
# COMPACT_ATOMS: atom_id res chain seq x y z
N MET A 1 14.60 2.87 -3.14
CA MET A 1 14.36 1.98 -1.99
C MET A 1 12.92 1.51 -2.07
N HIS A 2 12.64 0.24 -1.75
CA HIS A 2 11.27 -0.24 -1.64
C HIS A 2 11.09 -1.08 -0.37
N LEU A 3 9.86 -1.14 0.14
CA LEU A 3 9.49 -1.92 1.31
C LEU A 3 8.17 -2.64 1.02
N HIS A 4 8.12 -3.94 1.27
CA HIS A 4 6.87 -4.69 1.29
C HIS A 4 6.19 -4.50 2.64
N VAL A 5 4.89 -4.22 2.61
CA VAL A 5 4.03 -4.13 3.80
C VAL A 5 2.86 -5.06 3.62
N GLY A 6 2.53 -5.81 4.65
CA GLY A 6 1.55 -6.89 4.56
C GLY A 6 0.48 -6.84 5.64
N TYR A 7 -0.63 -7.50 5.32
CA TYR A 7 -1.71 -7.83 6.25
C TYR A 7 -1.99 -9.34 6.17
N TYR A 8 -1.70 -10.05 7.27
CA TYR A 8 -1.68 -11.52 7.31
C TYR A 8 -2.69 -12.12 8.31
N GLU A 9 -3.67 -11.33 8.74
CA GLU A 9 -4.66 -11.76 9.72
C GLU A 9 -5.92 -12.32 9.05
N HIS A 10 -6.71 -13.08 9.81
CA HIS A 10 -8.02 -13.60 9.39
C HIS A 10 -8.01 -14.43 8.09
N GLY A 11 -6.87 -15.04 7.76
CA GLY A 11 -6.69 -15.85 6.56
C GLY A 11 -6.43 -15.04 5.28
N PHE A 12 -6.21 -13.73 5.41
CA PHE A 12 -5.73 -12.89 4.33
C PHE A 12 -4.21 -12.94 4.21
N ASP A 13 -3.73 -12.68 2.99
CA ASP A 13 -2.32 -12.59 2.64
C ASP A 13 -2.15 -11.49 1.60
N TYR A 14 -2.37 -10.25 2.03
CA TYR A 14 -2.29 -9.09 1.15
C TYR A 14 -0.96 -8.38 1.36
N GLU A 15 -0.31 -8.00 0.27
CA GLU A 15 0.88 -7.17 0.28
C GLU A 15 0.67 -5.89 -0.54
N GLY A 16 1.15 -4.78 0.00
CA GLY A 16 1.41 -3.53 -0.70
C GLY A 16 2.91 -3.27 -0.75
N VAL A 17 3.32 -2.40 -1.67
CA VAL A 17 4.74 -2.04 -1.83
C VAL A 17 4.90 -0.54 -1.77
N PHE A 18 5.72 -0.10 -0.82
CA PHE A 18 6.19 1.26 -0.73
C PHE A 18 7.41 1.46 -1.63
N PHE A 19 7.41 2.53 -2.43
CA PHE A 19 8.58 3.00 -3.18
C PHE A 19 8.95 4.41 -2.72
N LYS A 20 10.22 4.62 -2.38
CA LYS A 20 10.73 5.96 -2.06
C LYS A 20 11.02 6.72 -3.37
N SER A 21 10.32 7.82 -3.57
CA SER A 21 10.58 8.77 -4.64
C SER A 21 11.91 9.49 -4.39
N LEU A 22 12.81 9.48 -5.36
CA LEU A 22 14.08 10.21 -5.28
C LEU A 22 13.93 11.70 -5.54
N GLU A 23 12.85 12.11 -6.22
CA GLU A 23 12.60 13.53 -6.54
C GLU A 23 11.95 14.25 -5.36
N THR A 24 11.00 13.60 -4.69
CA THR A 24 10.20 14.21 -3.62
C THR A 24 10.58 13.74 -2.23
N GLU A 25 11.41 12.71 -2.12
CA GLU A 25 11.75 12.00 -0.87
C GLU A 25 10.55 11.36 -0.15
N ARG A 26 9.39 11.31 -0.81
CA ARG A 26 8.14 10.75 -0.27
C ARG A 26 8.02 9.26 -0.56
N TRP A 27 7.28 8.58 0.28
CA TRP A 27 6.98 7.16 0.17
C TRP A 27 5.61 6.98 -0.48
N LEU A 28 5.61 6.32 -1.64
CA LEU A 28 4.42 6.02 -2.43
C LEU A 28 4.01 4.57 -2.21
N LEU A 29 2.78 4.34 -1.75
CA LEU A 29 2.25 3.00 -1.49
C LEU A 29 1.45 2.52 -2.69
N PHE A 30 1.83 1.36 -3.21
CA PHE A 30 1.13 0.70 -4.31
C PHE A 30 0.48 -0.61 -3.87
N PHE A 31 -0.64 -0.95 -4.52
CA PHE A 31 -1.36 -2.19 -4.29
C PHE A 31 -1.86 -2.81 -5.60
N ASP A 32 -1.50 -4.07 -5.84
CA ASP A 32 -2.03 -4.86 -6.95
C ASP A 32 -3.30 -5.59 -6.56
N HIS A 33 -4.40 -4.83 -6.50
CA HIS A 33 -5.70 -5.37 -6.15
C HIS A 33 -6.19 -6.51 -7.09
N LYS A 34 -5.68 -6.57 -8.34
CA LYS A 34 -6.16 -7.54 -9.34
C LYS A 34 -5.65 -8.94 -9.06
N SER A 35 -4.39 -9.08 -8.68
CA SER A 35 -3.81 -10.38 -8.30
C SER A 35 -4.53 -11.02 -7.12
N TYR A 36 -5.16 -10.19 -6.28
CA TYR A 36 -5.96 -10.62 -5.13
C TYR A 36 -7.46 -10.76 -5.40
N GLY A 37 -7.93 -10.48 -6.63
CA GLY A 37 -9.36 -10.50 -6.95
C GLY A 37 -10.19 -9.47 -6.20
N VAL A 38 -9.57 -8.41 -5.69
CA VAL A 38 -10.22 -7.36 -4.91
C VAL A 38 -10.88 -6.35 -5.84
N THR A 39 -12.12 -5.97 -5.54
CA THR A 39 -12.81 -4.86 -6.21
C THR A 39 -12.80 -3.65 -5.29
N LEU A 40 -12.34 -2.51 -5.79
CA LEU A 40 -12.27 -1.27 -5.00
C LEU A 40 -13.52 -0.42 -5.19
N LEU A 41 -13.90 0.30 -4.15
CA LEU A 41 -15.08 1.18 -4.14
C LEU A 41 -14.83 2.53 -4.83
N LYS A 42 -13.57 2.94 -4.95
CA LYS A 42 -13.14 4.18 -5.58
C LYS A 42 -12.02 3.94 -6.59
N GLU A 43 -11.90 4.86 -7.53
CA GLU A 43 -10.81 4.85 -8.50
C GLU A 43 -9.51 5.38 -7.87
N PHE A 44 -8.41 4.80 -8.32
CA PHE A 44 -7.05 5.20 -7.96
C PHE A 44 -6.24 5.35 -9.22
N GLU A 45 -5.20 6.18 -9.16
CA GLU A 45 -4.23 6.27 -10.23
C GLU A 45 -3.52 4.92 -10.40
N LYS A 46 -3.48 4.43 -11.64
CA LYS A 46 -2.85 3.14 -11.98
C LYS A 46 -1.54 3.39 -12.69
N TRP A 47 -0.47 2.77 -12.19
CA TRP A 47 0.83 2.73 -12.85
C TRP A 47 1.07 1.30 -13.33
N ASP A 48 1.32 1.13 -14.62
CA ASP A 48 1.20 -0.19 -15.28
C ASP A 48 2.08 -1.29 -14.66
N ASP A 49 3.27 -0.93 -14.17
CA ASP A 49 4.22 -1.88 -13.58
C ASP A 49 4.14 -1.99 -12.05
N LEU A 50 3.40 -1.10 -11.37
CA LEU A 50 3.37 -1.02 -9.91
C LEU A 50 1.99 -1.30 -9.29
N GLY A 51 0.92 -1.19 -10.08
CA GLY A 51 -0.46 -1.34 -9.60
C GLY A 51 -1.12 0.01 -9.31
N LEU A 52 -1.94 0.06 -8.27
CA LEU A 52 -2.66 1.29 -7.91
C LEU A 52 -1.89 2.08 -6.87
N LEU A 53 -1.72 3.39 -7.10
CA LEU A 53 -1.19 4.32 -6.11
C LEU A 53 -2.28 4.59 -5.07
N ILE A 54 -2.13 4.02 -3.87
CA ILE A 54 -3.13 4.05 -2.80
C ILE A 54 -2.75 4.97 -1.63
N GLY A 55 -1.53 5.50 -1.63
CA GLY A 55 -1.11 6.50 -0.67
C GLY A 55 0.23 7.16 -1.02
N ASP A 56 0.41 8.37 -0.50
CA ASP A 56 1.60 9.19 -0.66
C ASP A 56 1.90 9.86 0.68
N TYR A 57 3.06 9.53 1.27
CA TYR A 57 3.38 9.88 2.66
C TYR A 57 4.78 10.50 2.78
N LEU A 58 4.91 11.45 3.71
CA LEU A 58 6.20 11.93 4.19
C LEU A 58 6.51 11.20 5.49
N ILE A 59 7.28 10.12 5.38
CA ILE A 59 7.67 9.25 6.50
C ILE A 59 9.20 9.20 6.52
N GLU A 60 9.80 9.30 7.70
CA GLU A 60 11.24 9.15 7.88
C GLU A 60 11.67 7.70 7.59
N ASP A 61 12.88 7.51 7.05
CA ASP A 61 13.33 6.19 6.58
C ASP A 61 13.45 5.15 7.70
N ASP A 62 13.66 5.57 8.94
CA ASP A 62 13.72 4.73 10.13
C ASP A 62 12.33 4.35 10.68
N LEU A 63 11.28 5.07 10.29
CA LEU A 63 9.90 4.82 10.72
C LEU A 63 9.06 4.05 9.70
N ILE A 64 9.52 3.96 8.44
CA ILE A 64 8.73 3.39 7.34
C ILE A 64 8.30 1.95 7.57
N GLU A 65 9.13 1.12 8.23
CA GLU A 65 8.75 -0.26 8.55
C GLU A 65 7.54 -0.29 9.49
N GLU A 66 7.57 0.47 10.59
CA GLU A 66 6.49 0.47 11.57
C GLU A 66 5.21 1.14 11.03
N GLU A 67 5.35 2.29 10.37
CA GLU A 67 4.20 3.05 9.87
C GLU A 67 3.60 2.45 8.60
N GLY A 68 4.42 1.83 7.76
CA GLY A 68 4.00 1.31 6.46
C GLY A 68 2.92 0.23 6.57
N HIS A 69 3.09 -0.72 7.50
CA HIS A 69 2.07 -1.74 7.77
C HIS A 69 0.75 -1.13 8.24
N LYS A 70 0.81 -0.12 9.12
CA LYS A 70 -0.38 0.57 9.64
C LYS A 70 -1.12 1.33 8.53
N HIS A 71 -0.39 1.98 7.63
CA HIS A 71 -0.98 2.68 6.49
C HIS A 71 -1.66 1.72 5.52
N PHE A 72 -1.03 0.58 5.23
CA PHE A 72 -1.62 -0.42 4.36
C PHE A 72 -2.85 -1.08 4.97
N GLU A 73 -2.78 -1.51 6.24
CA GLU A 73 -3.93 -2.04 6.96
C GLU A 73 -5.10 -1.05 6.99
N ARG A 74 -4.81 0.22 7.27
CA ARG A 74 -5.82 1.28 7.27
C ARG A 74 -6.50 1.40 5.90
N PHE A 75 -5.74 1.38 4.81
CA PHE A 75 -6.29 1.39 3.46
C PHE A 75 -7.25 0.20 3.24
N LEU A 76 -6.85 -1.00 3.64
CA LEU A 76 -7.66 -2.21 3.46
C LEU A 76 -9.01 -2.09 4.20
N LYS A 77 -8.98 -1.57 5.44
CA LYS A 77 -10.17 -1.34 6.26
C LYS A 77 -11.08 -0.25 5.67
N GLU A 78 -10.50 0.89 5.27
CA GLU A 78 -11.26 2.01 4.69
C GLU A 78 -11.97 1.64 3.37
N ASN A 79 -11.46 0.63 2.65
CA ASN A 79 -12.07 0.12 1.42
C ASN A 79 -12.90 -1.16 1.63
N ASN A 80 -13.17 -1.57 2.87
CA ASN A 80 -13.91 -2.78 3.22
C ASN A 80 -13.33 -4.08 2.64
N ILE A 81 -12.01 -4.13 2.42
CA ILE A 81 -11.30 -5.33 1.95
C ILE A 81 -11.09 -6.31 3.11
N VAL A 82 -10.78 -5.77 4.29
CA VAL A 82 -10.68 -6.50 5.56
C VAL A 82 -11.52 -5.81 6.63
N LYS A 83 -11.78 -6.51 7.75
CA LYS A 83 -12.54 -5.96 8.89
C LYS A 83 -11.63 -5.32 9.93
#